data_AF-A0A7H8KYN8-F1
#
_entry.id   AF-A0A7H8KYN8-F1
#
_cell.length_a   1.000
_cell.length_b   1.000
_cell.length_c   1.000
_cell.angle_alpha   90.00
_cell.angle_beta   90.00
_cell.angle_gamma   90.00
#
_symmetry.space_group_name_H-M   'P 1'
#
loop_
_entity.id
_entity.type
_entity.pdbx_description
1 polymer ?
#
loop_
_entity_poly.entity_id
_entity_poly.type
_entity_poly.pdbx_seq_one_letter_code
_entity_poly.pdbx_strand_id
1 'polypeptide(L)'
;MPVFPEEPEIHETIPGPGVPLPHKSDAPAPRMPSSTAVAAQVPGPRPGPPRPAPPRADRPVPGPRPPARPKPGPAPRPGRPEVQLLPAAAAEAIDRADEAVDALLESGRRPGDVLVLTVGAAHPWQQHELSFGEDRYWSQLADGGDVFYADADTARQLRRDVVVLVVNEGRSEQVAAAARKALERAAKLLVVCGETDTVAPLFA
;
A
#
# COMPACT_ATOMS: atom_id res chain seq x y z
N MET A 1 22.66 43.18 -28.33
CA MET A 1 21.53 43.06 -27.37
C MET A 1 20.56 42.05 -27.95
N PRO A 2 20.54 40.80 -27.47
CA PRO A 2 19.59 39.81 -27.95
C PRO A 2 18.18 40.14 -27.41
N VAL A 3 17.22 40.07 -28.32
CA VAL A 3 15.78 40.31 -28.15
C VAL A 3 15.12 39.10 -27.50
N PHE A 4 14.36 39.33 -26.43
CA PHE A 4 13.53 38.34 -25.76
C PHE A 4 12.32 37.98 -26.64
N PRO A 5 11.99 36.70 -26.88
CA PRO A 5 10.73 36.33 -27.47
C PRO A 5 9.61 36.34 -26.42
N GLU A 6 8.58 37.15 -26.75
CA GLU A 6 7.16 37.06 -26.43
C GLU A 6 6.71 35.96 -25.45
N GLU A 7 6.24 36.41 -24.29
CA GLU A 7 5.50 35.62 -23.31
C GLU A 7 4.03 35.53 -23.78
N PRO A 8 3.44 34.33 -23.96
CA PRO A 8 2.05 34.22 -24.42
C PRO A 8 1.08 34.63 -23.31
N GLU A 9 0.22 35.60 -23.62
CA GLU A 9 -0.92 36.04 -22.81
C GLU A 9 -1.78 34.85 -22.36
N ILE A 10 -1.78 34.58 -21.06
CA ILE A 10 -2.77 33.68 -20.45
C ILE A 10 -4.11 34.42 -20.37
N HIS A 11 -5.04 34.03 -21.25
CA HIS A 11 -6.41 34.50 -21.21
C HIS A 11 -7.08 34.09 -19.89
N GLU A 12 -7.43 35.09 -19.09
CA GLU A 12 -8.33 35.00 -17.94
C GLU A 12 -9.70 34.49 -18.39
N THR A 13 -10.00 33.22 -18.12
CA THR A 13 -11.35 32.67 -18.32
C THR A 13 -12.12 32.80 -17.01
N ILE A 14 -13.11 33.69 -17.03
CA ILE A 14 -14.02 34.01 -15.92
C ILE A 14 -14.92 32.80 -15.57
N PRO A 15 -15.28 32.60 -14.28
CA PRO A 15 -16.09 31.47 -13.81
C PRO A 15 -17.56 31.54 -14.26
N GLY A 16 -18.07 30.43 -14.82
CA GLY A 16 -19.48 30.22 -15.12
C GLY A 16 -20.22 29.43 -14.03
N PRO A 17 -21.49 29.73 -13.73
CA PRO A 17 -22.21 29.20 -12.57
C PRO A 17 -22.98 27.90 -12.86
N GLY A 18 -23.14 27.07 -11.82
CA GLY A 18 -24.31 26.22 -11.64
C GLY A 18 -24.14 24.73 -11.99
N VAL A 19 -23.85 23.92 -10.97
CA VAL A 19 -24.10 22.47 -11.00
C VAL A 19 -25.30 22.18 -10.09
N PRO A 20 -26.43 21.64 -10.59
CA PRO A 20 -27.51 21.19 -9.74
C PRO A 20 -27.15 19.86 -9.09
N LEU A 21 -27.28 19.78 -7.76
CA LEU A 21 -27.23 18.52 -7.02
C LEU A 21 -28.44 17.63 -7.37
N PRO A 22 -28.28 16.31 -7.57
CA PRO A 22 -29.41 15.39 -7.52
C PRO A 22 -29.81 15.14 -6.07
N HIS A 23 -31.00 15.61 -5.72
CA HIS A 23 -31.68 15.36 -4.46
C HIS A 23 -32.76 14.28 -4.63
N LYS A 24 -32.89 13.46 -3.59
CA LYS A 24 -34.00 12.54 -3.25
C LYS A 24 -34.21 11.30 -4.13
N SER A 25 -33.66 10.18 -3.68
CA SER A 25 -34.34 8.88 -3.78
C SER A 25 -35.34 8.76 -2.64
N ASP A 26 -36.63 8.87 -2.97
CA ASP A 26 -37.73 8.29 -2.18
C ASP A 26 -38.87 8.01 -3.15
N ALA A 27 -39.15 6.73 -3.42
CA ALA A 27 -40.46 6.25 -3.86
C ALA A 27 -40.55 4.71 -3.77
N PRO A 28 -41.74 4.16 -3.49
CA PRO A 28 -41.91 2.91 -2.76
C PRO A 28 -42.15 1.68 -3.66
N ALA A 29 -41.88 0.51 -3.07
CA ALA A 29 -42.15 -0.80 -3.64
C ALA A 29 -43.65 -1.10 -3.82
N PRO A 30 -44.06 -1.72 -4.94
CA PRO A 30 -45.38 -2.34 -5.04
C PRO A 30 -45.34 -3.79 -4.54
N ARG A 31 -46.16 -4.07 -3.52
CA ARG A 31 -46.57 -5.42 -3.11
C ARG A 31 -47.52 -5.99 -4.15
N MET A 32 -47.39 -7.29 -4.45
CA MET A 32 -48.46 -8.09 -5.04
C MET A 32 -48.56 -9.46 -4.34
N PRO A 33 -49.76 -10.09 -4.37
CA PRO A 33 -50.27 -10.91 -3.28
C PRO A 33 -49.93 -12.40 -3.36
N SER A 34 -50.11 -13.02 -2.19
CA SER A 34 -50.02 -14.44 -1.88
C SER A 34 -50.94 -15.32 -2.73
N SER A 35 -50.40 -16.45 -3.19
CA SER A 35 -51.18 -17.63 -3.56
C SER A 35 -50.84 -18.78 -2.61
N THR A 36 -51.89 -19.35 -2.06
CA THR A 36 -51.93 -20.36 -1.00
C THR A 36 -51.75 -21.78 -1.55
N ALA A 37 -51.25 -22.66 -0.68
CA ALA A 37 -51.36 -24.14 -0.69
C ALA A 37 -50.39 -24.87 -1.66
N VAL A 38 -49.85 -26.05 -1.36
CA VAL A 38 -50.27 -27.17 -0.51
C VAL A 38 -49.00 -27.92 -0.02
N ALA A 39 -49.00 -28.38 1.23
CA ALA A 39 -48.00 -29.33 1.73
C ALA A 39 -48.29 -30.73 1.18
N ALA A 40 -47.28 -31.38 0.58
CA ALA A 40 -47.34 -32.81 0.25
C ALA A 40 -46.05 -33.50 0.70
N GLN A 41 -46.23 -34.62 1.39
CA GLN A 41 -45.23 -35.39 2.11
C GLN A 41 -44.43 -36.33 1.19
N VAL A 42 -43.23 -36.67 1.64
CA VAL A 42 -42.17 -37.50 1.03
C VAL A 42 -42.57 -38.98 0.91
N PRO A 43 -42.08 -39.73 -0.11
CA PRO A 43 -41.28 -40.94 0.22
C PRO A 43 -40.11 -41.25 -0.76
N GLY A 44 -38.89 -41.35 -0.19
CA GLY A 44 -37.86 -42.38 -0.50
C GLY A 44 -36.97 -42.27 -1.75
N PRO A 45 -35.62 -42.33 -1.63
CA PRO A 45 -34.72 -42.53 -2.76
C PRO A 45 -34.57 -44.03 -3.11
N ARG A 46 -34.81 -44.39 -4.38
CA ARG A 46 -34.46 -45.72 -4.92
C ARG A 46 -32.97 -45.74 -5.33
N PRO A 47 -32.21 -46.83 -5.06
CA PRO A 47 -30.86 -47.00 -5.59
C PRO A 47 -30.88 -47.29 -7.10
N GLY A 48 -30.16 -46.49 -7.89
CA GLY A 48 -29.90 -46.77 -9.30
C GLY A 48 -28.64 -47.64 -9.52
N PRO A 49 -28.54 -48.38 -10.63
CA PRO A 49 -27.39 -49.23 -10.96
C PRO A 49 -26.12 -48.41 -11.30
N PRO A 50 -24.91 -48.99 -11.17
CA PRO A 50 -23.65 -48.26 -11.31
C PRO A 50 -23.39 -47.81 -12.75
N ARG A 51 -22.96 -46.55 -12.89
CA ARG A 51 -22.54 -45.94 -14.16
C ARG A 51 -21.08 -46.33 -14.49
N PRO A 52 -20.72 -46.64 -15.75
CA PRO A 52 -19.34 -46.92 -16.14
C PRO A 52 -18.42 -45.69 -15.99
N ALA A 53 -17.15 -45.94 -15.65
CA ALA A 53 -16.14 -44.92 -15.41
C ALA A 53 -15.72 -44.15 -16.68
N PRO A 54 -15.35 -42.85 -16.56
CA PRO A 54 -14.81 -42.08 -17.69
C PRO A 54 -13.33 -42.44 -17.99
N PRO A 55 -12.86 -42.23 -19.23
CA PRO A 55 -11.49 -42.54 -19.64
C PRO A 55 -10.47 -41.59 -18.99
N ARG A 56 -9.26 -42.10 -18.76
CA ARG A 56 -8.10 -41.35 -18.25
C ARG A 56 -7.77 -40.19 -19.19
N ALA A 57 -7.83 -38.96 -18.67
CA ALA A 57 -7.26 -37.80 -19.33
C ALA A 57 -5.74 -37.75 -19.12
N ASP A 58 -5.04 -37.39 -20.19
CA ASP A 58 -3.59 -37.25 -20.28
C ASP A 58 -3.06 -36.15 -19.35
N ARG A 59 -1.84 -36.33 -18.86
CA ARG A 59 -1.21 -35.49 -17.83
C ARG A 59 -0.66 -34.20 -18.47
N PRO A 60 -1.00 -32.99 -17.98
CA PRO A 60 -0.35 -31.77 -18.45
C PRO A 60 1.08 -31.67 -17.90
N VAL A 61 2.01 -31.28 -18.78
CA VAL A 61 3.41 -30.97 -18.45
C VAL A 61 3.46 -29.65 -17.66
N PRO A 62 4.22 -29.51 -16.56
CA PRO A 62 4.29 -28.27 -15.80
C PRO A 62 5.13 -27.22 -16.53
N GLY A 63 4.54 -26.04 -16.81
CA GLY A 63 5.27 -24.84 -17.20
C GLY A 63 6.07 -24.22 -16.03
N PRO A 64 6.97 -23.25 -16.31
CA PRO A 64 7.82 -22.63 -15.29
C PRO A 64 6.99 -21.88 -14.24
N ARG A 65 7.32 -22.08 -12.96
CA ARG A 65 6.64 -21.40 -11.84
C ARG A 65 7.00 -19.90 -11.81
N PRO A 66 6.05 -19.01 -11.50
CA PRO A 66 6.35 -17.62 -11.18
C PRO A 66 7.26 -17.52 -9.93
N PRO A 67 8.07 -16.45 -9.78
CA PRO A 67 8.98 -16.29 -8.66
C PRO A 67 8.22 -16.33 -7.33
N ALA A 68 8.81 -17.02 -6.35
CA ALA A 68 8.20 -17.22 -5.05
C ALA A 68 8.00 -15.88 -4.33
N ARG A 69 6.74 -15.58 -3.97
CA ARG A 69 6.41 -14.49 -3.03
C ARG A 69 7.22 -14.71 -1.74
N PRO A 70 7.90 -13.68 -1.20
CA PRO A 70 8.67 -13.83 0.03
C PRO A 70 7.80 -14.44 1.13
N LYS A 71 8.30 -15.50 1.77
CA LYS A 71 7.57 -16.25 2.79
C LYS A 71 7.32 -15.36 4.02
N PRO A 72 6.15 -15.46 4.67
CA PRO A 72 5.89 -14.73 5.91
C PRO A 72 6.96 -15.06 6.96
N GLY A 73 7.49 -14.03 7.62
CA GLY A 73 8.46 -14.18 8.69
C GLY A 73 7.86 -14.88 9.91
N PRO A 74 8.70 -15.23 10.90
CA PRO A 74 8.22 -15.83 12.15
C PRO A 74 7.22 -14.90 12.86
N ALA A 75 6.18 -15.50 13.46
CA ALA A 75 5.08 -14.78 14.10
C ALA A 75 5.58 -13.70 15.09
N PRO A 76 4.93 -12.52 15.13
CA PRO A 76 5.41 -11.38 15.90
C PRO A 76 5.52 -11.73 17.40
N ARG A 77 6.69 -11.44 17.97
CA ARG A 77 6.87 -11.46 19.42
C ARG A 77 6.08 -10.27 20.00
N PRO A 78 5.31 -10.45 21.09
CA PRO A 78 4.54 -9.35 21.65
C PRO A 78 5.48 -8.18 22.04
N GLY A 79 5.23 -7.00 21.46
CA GLY A 79 5.93 -5.76 21.80
C GLY A 79 7.02 -5.29 20.82
N ARG A 80 7.31 -6.00 19.72
CA ARG A 80 8.20 -5.52 18.65
C ARG A 80 7.58 -5.71 17.26
N PRO A 81 7.77 -4.76 16.32
CA PRO A 81 7.30 -4.93 14.95
C PRO A 81 8.01 -6.13 14.28
N GLU A 82 7.31 -6.80 13.38
CA GLU A 82 7.92 -7.74 12.45
C GLU A 82 8.88 -6.97 11.52
N VAL A 83 10.09 -7.48 11.31
CA VAL A 83 11.09 -6.85 10.43
C VAL A 83 11.22 -7.67 9.15
N GLN A 84 11.05 -7.02 8.01
CA GLN A 84 11.24 -7.60 6.68
C GLN A 84 12.35 -6.85 5.96
N LEU A 85 13.38 -7.57 5.52
CA LEU A 85 14.47 -7.01 4.71
C LEU A 85 14.16 -7.24 3.23
N LEU A 86 14.23 -6.17 2.44
CA LEU A 86 14.13 -6.17 0.99
C LEU A 86 15.49 -5.71 0.42
N PRO A 87 16.29 -6.64 -0.11
CA PRO A 87 17.57 -6.31 -0.72
C PRO A 87 17.37 -5.36 -1.91
N ALA A 88 18.10 -4.25 -1.90
CA ALA A 88 18.18 -3.30 -3.00
C ALA A 88 19.54 -2.60 -2.98
N ALA A 89 20.07 -2.25 -4.16
CA ALA A 89 21.20 -1.33 -4.21
C ALA A 89 20.75 0.07 -3.76
N ALA A 90 21.68 0.86 -3.23
CA ALA A 90 21.45 2.24 -2.80
C ALA A 90 20.67 3.09 -3.85
N ALA A 91 21.07 3.00 -5.12
CA ALA A 91 20.43 3.72 -6.22
C ALA A 91 19.00 3.26 -6.54
N GLU A 92 18.65 2.02 -6.23
CA GLU A 92 17.35 1.39 -6.52
C GLU A 92 16.47 1.30 -5.26
N ALA A 93 16.96 1.77 -4.10
CA ALA A 93 16.28 1.60 -2.83
C ALA A 93 14.93 2.32 -2.80
N ILE A 94 14.84 3.48 -3.45
CA ILE A 94 13.58 4.25 -3.58
C ILE A 94 12.57 3.48 -4.42
N ASP A 95 12.94 3.05 -5.63
CA ASP A 95 12.04 2.28 -6.50
C ASP A 95 11.58 1.00 -5.80
N ARG A 96 12.48 0.31 -5.10
CA ARG A 96 12.13 -0.88 -4.32
C ARG A 96 11.15 -0.58 -3.18
N ALA A 97 11.27 0.59 -2.57
CA ALA A 97 10.36 1.03 -1.52
C ALA A 97 8.97 1.34 -2.09
N ASP A 98 8.88 1.98 -3.25
CA ASP A 98 7.60 2.23 -3.92
C ASP A 98 6.89 0.92 -4.27
N GLU A 99 7.60 -0.06 -4.83
CA GLU A 99 7.04 -1.40 -5.06
C GLU A 99 6.56 -2.08 -3.76
N ALA A 100 7.26 -1.85 -2.64
CA ALA A 100 6.88 -2.39 -1.34
C ALA A 100 5.63 -1.70 -0.81
N VAL A 101 5.51 -0.38 -0.97
CA VAL A 101 4.31 0.39 -0.64
C VAL A 101 3.13 -0.11 -1.45
N ASP A 102 3.27 -0.27 -2.78
CA ASP A 102 2.21 -0.80 -3.64
C ASP A 102 1.73 -2.18 -3.16
N ALA A 103 2.65 -3.10 -2.88
CA ALA A 103 2.31 -4.42 -2.37
C ALA A 103 1.59 -4.39 -0.99
N LEU A 104 1.91 -3.41 -0.15
CA LEU A 104 1.24 -3.19 1.13
C LEU A 104 -0.19 -2.68 0.93
N LEU A 105 -0.40 -1.74 0.00
CA LEU A 105 -1.72 -1.20 -0.32
C LEU A 105 -2.60 -2.27 -0.98
N GLU A 106 -2.06 -3.04 -1.93
CA GLU A 106 -2.74 -4.18 -2.56
C GLU A 106 -3.15 -5.26 -1.54
N SER A 107 -2.42 -5.40 -0.45
CA SER A 107 -2.78 -6.31 0.65
C SER A 107 -3.96 -5.82 1.51
N GLY A 108 -4.49 -4.63 1.22
CA GLY A 108 -5.62 -4.02 1.91
C GLY A 108 -5.22 -3.14 3.10
N ARG A 109 -3.94 -2.78 3.24
CA ARG A 109 -3.55 -1.78 4.25
C ARG A 109 -4.03 -0.40 3.83
N ARG A 110 -4.45 0.39 4.81
CA ARG A 110 -4.88 1.76 4.55
C ARG A 110 -3.63 2.60 4.24
N PRO A 111 -3.69 3.53 3.26
CA PRO A 111 -2.57 4.41 2.95
C PRO A 111 -2.03 5.16 4.18
N GLY A 112 -2.94 5.75 4.96
CA GLY A 112 -2.61 6.43 6.21
C GLY A 112 -2.06 5.53 7.32
N ASP A 113 -1.95 4.22 7.14
CA ASP A 113 -1.28 3.33 8.09
C ASP A 113 0.18 3.05 7.70
N VAL A 114 0.65 3.62 6.58
CA VAL A 114 1.99 3.43 6.00
C VAL A 114 2.80 4.73 6.13
N LEU A 115 4.03 4.60 6.63
CA LEU A 115 5.03 5.67 6.67
C LEU A 115 6.28 5.23 5.91
N VAL A 116 6.75 6.04 4.98
CA VAL A 116 8.04 5.85 4.31
C VAL A 116 9.07 6.79 4.93
N LEU A 117 10.21 6.25 5.36
CA LEU A 117 11.33 7.00 5.91
C LEU A 117 12.54 6.84 5.01
N THR A 118 13.07 7.93 4.46
CA THR A 118 14.30 7.91 3.65
C THR A 118 15.51 8.29 4.49
N VAL A 119 16.63 7.59 4.28
CA VAL A 119 17.95 7.95 4.82
C VAL A 119 18.77 8.49 3.66
N GLY A 120 19.10 9.78 3.72
CA GLY A 120 19.79 10.46 2.64
C GLY A 120 18.89 11.38 1.83
N ALA A 121 18.90 11.24 0.50
CA ALA A 121 18.05 12.03 -0.37
C ALA A 121 16.58 11.73 -0.09
N ALA A 122 15.80 12.80 0.11
CA ALA A 122 14.37 12.73 0.32
C ALA A 122 13.65 12.12 -0.90
N HIS A 123 12.53 11.45 -0.65
CA HIS A 123 11.71 10.88 -1.71
C HIS A 123 11.25 11.96 -2.71
N PRO A 124 11.26 11.71 -4.04
CA PRO A 124 10.80 12.69 -5.03
C PRO A 124 9.38 13.21 -4.77
N TRP A 125 8.49 12.32 -4.31
CA TRP A 125 7.12 12.70 -3.91
C TRP A 125 7.11 13.68 -2.72
N GLN A 126 7.92 13.42 -1.68
CA GLN A 126 8.04 14.34 -0.54
C GLN A 126 8.55 15.71 -0.99
N GLN A 127 9.54 15.74 -1.88
CA GLN A 127 10.08 17.00 -2.41
C GLN A 127 9.01 17.79 -3.17
N HIS A 128 8.21 17.10 -3.99
CA HIS A 128 7.11 17.71 -4.72
C HIS A 128 6.05 18.29 -3.77
N GLU A 129 5.59 17.52 -2.79
CA GLU A 129 4.55 17.97 -1.87
C GLU A 129 5.01 19.13 -0.98
N LEU A 130 6.24 19.09 -0.49
CA LEU A 130 6.83 20.18 0.28
C LEU A 130 6.92 21.49 -0.52
N SER A 131 7.01 21.42 -1.85
CA SER A 131 7.03 22.60 -2.71
C SER A 131 5.73 23.42 -2.64
N PHE A 132 4.61 22.80 -2.24
CA PHE A 132 3.33 23.47 -2.02
C PHE A 132 3.16 24.05 -0.61
N GLY A 133 4.17 23.89 0.26
CA GLY A 133 4.22 24.47 1.59
C GLY A 133 4.36 23.43 2.70
N GLU A 134 5.32 23.67 3.60
CA GLU A 134 5.64 22.75 4.69
C GLU A 134 4.47 22.53 5.66
N ASP A 135 3.78 23.60 6.07
CA ASP A 135 2.66 23.48 7.02
C ASP A 135 1.52 22.63 6.46
N ARG A 136 1.19 22.83 5.18
CA ARG A 136 0.21 22.02 4.46
C ARG A 136 0.67 20.57 4.38
N TYR A 137 1.95 20.33 4.08
CA TYR A 137 2.48 18.98 4.00
C TYR A 137 2.35 18.23 5.34
N TRP A 138 2.76 18.86 6.43
CA TRP A 138 2.68 18.23 7.74
C TRP A 138 1.25 18.07 8.26
N SER A 139 0.27 18.86 7.80
CA SER A 139 -1.14 18.62 8.16
C SER A 139 -1.66 17.30 7.61
N GLN A 140 -1.18 16.87 6.43
CA GLN A 140 -1.56 15.59 5.80
C GLN A 140 -1.24 14.38 6.69
N LEU A 141 -0.18 14.48 7.50
CA LEU A 141 0.17 13.43 8.47
C LEU A 141 -0.99 13.16 9.44
N ALA A 142 -1.62 14.22 9.96
CA ALA A 142 -2.73 14.12 10.91
C ALA A 142 -4.02 13.67 10.20
N ASP A 143 -4.23 14.12 8.96
CA ASP A 143 -5.38 13.73 8.16
C ASP A 143 -5.39 12.22 7.85
N GLY A 144 -4.20 11.63 7.65
CA GLY A 144 -4.04 10.19 7.44
C GLY A 144 -4.78 9.67 6.21
N GLY A 145 -4.96 10.52 5.21
CA GLY A 145 -5.65 10.19 3.95
C GLY A 145 -4.77 9.43 2.96
N ASP A 146 -3.45 9.54 3.08
CA ASP A 146 -2.48 8.98 2.14
C ASP A 146 -1.23 8.43 2.85
N VAL A 147 -0.37 7.73 2.10
CA VAL A 147 0.97 7.31 2.53
C VAL A 147 1.77 8.56 2.85
N PHE A 148 2.41 8.56 4.02
CA PHE A 148 3.23 9.69 4.43
C PHE A 148 4.70 9.40 4.19
N TYR A 149 5.43 10.36 3.63
CA TYR A 149 6.86 10.26 3.39
C TYR A 149 7.59 11.22 4.32
N ALA A 150 8.76 10.84 4.83
CA ALA A 150 9.56 11.74 5.64
C ALA A 150 11.03 11.36 5.62
N ASP A 151 11.85 12.33 5.99
CA ASP A 151 13.25 12.06 6.30
C ASP A 151 13.36 11.32 7.64
N ALA A 152 14.22 10.30 7.70
CA ALA A 152 14.42 9.48 8.90
C ALA A 152 14.98 10.26 10.11
N ASP A 153 15.68 11.37 9.86
CA ASP A 153 16.25 12.26 10.86
C ASP A 153 15.29 13.34 11.38
N THR A 154 14.05 13.39 10.87
CA THR A 154 13.05 14.32 11.38
C THR A 154 12.84 14.22 12.89
N ALA A 155 12.88 15.37 13.56
CA ALA A 155 12.62 15.48 15.00
C ALA A 155 11.13 15.31 15.36
N ARG A 156 10.24 15.31 14.35
CA ARG A 156 8.80 15.15 14.57
C ARG A 156 8.49 13.72 14.99
N GLN A 157 7.55 13.59 15.92
CA GLN A 157 7.04 12.28 16.33
C GLN A 157 6.15 11.72 15.22
N LEU A 158 6.54 10.57 14.68
CA LEU A 158 5.78 9.84 13.67
C LEU A 158 5.51 8.44 14.23
N ARG A 159 4.29 7.93 14.08
CA ARG A 159 3.93 6.57 14.45
C ARG A 159 2.94 6.07 13.41
N ARG A 160 3.19 4.87 12.87
CA ARG A 160 2.28 4.19 11.95
C ARG A 160 2.31 2.69 12.21
N ASP A 161 1.29 2.00 11.74
CA ASP A 161 1.23 0.53 11.84
C ASP A 161 2.35 -0.12 11.02
N VAL A 162 2.65 0.45 9.84
CA VAL A 162 3.71 0.00 8.95
C VAL A 162 4.69 1.13 8.66
N VAL A 163 5.98 0.83 8.75
CA VAL A 163 7.05 1.73 8.33
C VAL A 163 7.89 1.05 7.26
N VAL A 164 8.20 1.77 6.19
CA VAL A 164 9.16 1.39 5.14
C VAL A 164 10.38 2.28 5.30
N LEU A 165 11.51 1.72 5.71
CA LEU A 165 12.78 2.41 5.82
C LEU A 165 13.58 2.21 4.53
N VAL A 166 13.94 3.31 3.88
CA VAL A 166 14.69 3.34 2.62
C VAL A 166 16.10 3.83 2.91
N VAL A 167 17.09 3.00 2.60
CA VAL A 167 18.51 3.33 2.77
C VAL A 167 19.13 3.53 1.40
N ASN A 168 18.94 4.73 0.84
CA ASN A 168 19.46 5.11 -0.46
C ASN A 168 20.85 5.74 -0.39
N GLU A 169 21.21 6.36 0.73
CA GLU A 169 22.58 6.79 1.02
C GLU A 169 22.74 6.95 2.54
N GLY A 170 23.97 6.96 3.04
CA GLY A 170 24.20 7.24 4.46
C GLY A 170 25.39 6.51 5.04
N ARG A 171 25.98 7.12 6.07
CA ARG A 171 27.04 6.49 6.87
C ARG A 171 26.43 5.46 7.81
N SER A 172 27.17 4.41 8.14
CA SER A 172 26.68 3.30 8.98
C SER A 172 26.04 3.75 10.31
N GLU A 173 26.57 4.81 10.95
CA GLU A 173 25.99 5.39 12.17
C GLU A 173 24.62 6.04 11.96
N GLN A 174 24.44 6.74 10.84
CA GLN A 174 23.18 7.39 10.48
C GLN A 174 22.12 6.33 10.15
N VAL A 175 22.49 5.31 9.39
CA VAL A 175 21.60 4.18 9.08
C VAL A 175 21.20 3.44 10.36
N ALA A 176 22.14 3.21 11.29
CA ALA A 176 21.85 2.60 12.59
C ALA A 176 20.88 3.44 13.44
N ALA A 177 21.07 4.76 13.48
CA ALA A 177 20.16 5.67 14.17
C ALA A 177 18.75 5.67 13.53
N ALA A 178 18.69 5.72 12.20
CA ALA A 178 17.45 5.65 11.44
C ALA A 178 16.71 4.32 11.65
N ALA A 179 17.43 3.20 11.67
CA ALA A 179 16.87 1.87 11.95
C ALA A 179 16.24 1.79 13.35
N ARG A 180 16.89 2.34 14.38
CA ARG A 180 16.33 2.43 15.74
C ARG A 180 15.08 3.29 15.78
N LYS A 181 15.11 4.47 15.15
CA LYS A 181 13.93 5.33 15.02
C LYS A 181 12.80 4.59 14.30
N ALA A 182 13.09 3.89 13.21
CA ALA A 182 12.07 3.16 12.44
C ALA A 182 11.41 2.04 13.27
N LEU A 183 12.19 1.30 14.07
CA LEU A 183 11.67 0.29 15.00
C LEU A 183 10.74 0.88 16.06
N GLU A 184 11.05 2.07 16.57
CA GLU A 184 10.18 2.77 17.53
C GLU A 184 8.91 3.32 16.87
N ARG A 185 9.00 3.74 15.61
CA ARG A 185 7.89 4.35 14.85
C ARG A 185 6.91 3.31 14.30
N ALA A 186 7.34 2.07 14.09
CA ALA A 186 6.53 0.97 13.57
C ALA A 186 5.79 0.20 14.67
N ALA A 187 4.46 0.14 14.59
CA ALA A 187 3.68 -0.62 15.57
C ALA A 187 3.58 -2.12 15.24
N LYS A 188 3.51 -2.50 13.95
CA LYS A 188 3.28 -3.89 13.52
C LYS A 188 4.36 -4.41 12.57
N LEU A 189 4.75 -3.63 11.57
CA LEU A 189 5.66 -4.07 10.52
C LEU A 189 6.68 -2.97 10.18
N LEU A 190 7.94 -3.35 10.09
CA LEU A 190 9.02 -2.56 9.53
C LEU A 190 9.57 -3.28 8.29
N VAL A 191 9.44 -2.66 7.13
CA VAL A 191 10.08 -3.09 5.88
C VAL A 191 11.33 -2.26 5.69
N VAL A 192 12.46 -2.87 5.35
CA VAL A 192 13.73 -2.16 5.16
C VAL A 192 14.26 -2.44 3.76
N CYS A 193 14.38 -1.39 2.96
CA CYS A 193 14.85 -1.40 1.58
C CYS A 193 16.30 -0.86 1.55
N GLY A 194 17.26 -1.71 1.20
CA GLY A 194 18.67 -1.30 1.13
C GLY A 194 19.63 -2.49 1.03
N GLU A 195 20.92 -2.18 1.03
CA GLU A 195 21.97 -3.19 0.87
C GLU A 195 22.03 -4.12 2.08
N THR A 196 21.93 -5.43 1.85
CA THR A 196 21.77 -6.44 2.91
C THR A 196 22.92 -6.39 3.93
N ASP A 197 24.16 -6.23 3.48
CA ASP A 197 25.33 -6.14 4.36
C ASP A 197 25.30 -4.91 5.27
N THR A 198 24.64 -3.84 4.84
CA THR A 198 24.47 -2.60 5.61
C THR A 198 23.30 -2.71 6.58
N VAL A 199 22.17 -3.27 6.15
CA VAL A 199 20.92 -3.24 6.94
C VAL A 199 20.74 -4.46 7.84
N ALA A 200 21.16 -5.66 7.43
CA ALA A 200 20.93 -6.89 8.20
C ALA A 200 21.58 -6.86 9.59
N PRO A 201 22.81 -6.36 9.79
CA PRO A 201 23.43 -6.30 11.12
C PRO A 201 22.69 -5.40 12.12
N LEU A 202 21.84 -4.49 11.65
CA LEU A 202 21.11 -3.53 12.49
C LEU A 202 19.90 -4.16 13.21
N PHE A 203 19.45 -5.33 12.74
CA PHE A 203 18.27 -6.03 13.23
C PHE A 203 18.58 -7.44 13.77
N ALA A 204 19.87 -7.79 13.89
CA ALA A 204 20.36 -9.05 14.42
C ALA A 204 20.29 -9.15 15.95
#